data_AF-A0A522VVV4-F1
#
_entry.id   AF-A0A522VVV4-F1
#
_cell.length_a   1.000
_cell.length_b   1.000
_cell.length_c   1.000
_cell.angle_alpha   90.00
_cell.angle_beta   90.00
_cell.angle_gamma   90.00
#
_symmetry.space_group_name_H-M   'P 1'
#
loop_
_entity.id
_entity.type
_entity.pdbx_description
1 polymer ?
#
loop_
_entity_poly.entity_id
_entity_poly.type
_entity_poly.pdbx_seq_one_letter_code
_entity_poly.pdbx_strand_id
1 'polypeptide(L)'
;MRPKGSKPYAGARADLVKAGELLWSDTRISTNGMSCNTCHKDGAAFSASFAKPYPHAVAMAQRQSKLKSITMEQMVQFCMVVPMAAKPLAWDSKELAALTAYTGEVQ
;
A
#
# COMPACT_ATOMS: atom_id res chain seq x y z
N MET A 1 -9.16 -6.27 -7.38
CA MET A 1 -8.28 -7.45 -7.47
C MET A 1 -7.26 -7.20 -8.56
N ARG A 2 -6.06 -7.79 -8.43
CA ARG A 2 -5.00 -7.70 -9.44
C ARG A 2 -5.51 -8.33 -10.76
N PRO A 3 -5.41 -7.64 -11.91
CA PRO A 3 -5.83 -8.18 -13.20
C PRO A 3 -5.08 -9.47 -13.56
N LYS A 4 -5.79 -10.43 -14.15
CA LYS A 4 -5.21 -11.70 -14.59
C LYS A 4 -4.08 -11.43 -15.60
N GLY A 5 -2.92 -12.03 -15.37
CA GLY A 5 -1.74 -11.91 -16.24
C GLY A 5 -0.80 -10.74 -15.91
N SER A 6 -1.18 -9.82 -15.03
CA SER A 6 -0.28 -8.75 -14.59
C SER A 6 0.81 -9.30 -13.66
N LYS A 7 2.06 -8.87 -13.86
CA LYS A 7 3.22 -9.24 -13.02
C LYS A 7 3.70 -8.02 -12.22
N PRO A 8 4.04 -8.18 -10.93
CA PRO A 8 4.56 -7.07 -10.15
C PRO A 8 5.88 -6.59 -10.74
N TYR A 9 6.19 -5.31 -10.52
CA TYR A 9 7.51 -4.77 -10.87
C TYR A 9 8.59 -5.61 -10.20
N ALA A 10 9.57 -6.07 -10.98
CA ALA A 10 10.70 -6.82 -10.48
C ALA A 10 11.88 -5.88 -10.18
N GLY A 11 12.28 -5.80 -8.92
CA GLY A 11 13.44 -5.03 -8.48
C GLY A 11 14.02 -5.60 -7.19
N ALA A 12 15.26 -5.24 -6.87
CA ALA A 12 15.86 -5.65 -5.60
C ALA A 12 15.06 -5.06 -4.42
N ARG A 13 14.77 -5.89 -3.40
CA ARG A 13 13.96 -5.46 -2.25
C ARG A 13 14.52 -4.20 -1.60
N ALA A 14 15.85 -4.13 -1.42
CA ALA A 14 16.51 -2.98 -0.81
C ALA A 14 16.24 -1.66 -1.59
N ASP A 15 16.23 -1.72 -2.92
CA ASP A 15 15.95 -0.54 -3.75
C ASP A 15 14.47 -0.14 -3.68
N LEU A 16 13.57 -1.12 -3.60
CA LEU A 16 12.13 -0.88 -3.44
C LEU A 16 11.80 -0.27 -2.08
N VAL A 17 12.44 -0.74 -1.00
CA VAL A 17 12.28 -0.18 0.34
C VAL A 17 12.73 1.28 0.37
N LYS A 18 13.92 1.59 -0.15
CA LYS A 18 14.42 2.98 -0.26
C LYS A 18 13.50 3.88 -1.08
N ALA A 19 13.03 3.40 -2.22
CA ALA A 19 12.09 4.15 -3.05
C ALA A 19 10.74 4.36 -2.34
N GLY A 20 10.27 3.36 -1.58
CA GLY A 20 9.02 3.41 -0.85
C GLY A 20 9.08 4.40 0.32
N GLU A 21 10.21 4.49 1.01
CA GLU A 21 10.47 5.48 2.06
C GLU A 21 10.35 6.92 1.53
N LEU A 22 10.91 7.20 0.35
CA LEU A 22 10.79 8.50 -0.30
C LEU A 22 9.34 8.83 -0.65
N LEU A 23 8.61 7.86 -1.21
CA LEU A 23 7.19 8.02 -1.55
C LEU A 23 6.31 8.17 -0.30
N TRP A 24 6.69 7.55 0.82
CA TRP A 24 5.89 7.54 2.05
C TRP A 24 5.51 8.92 2.56
N SER A 25 6.41 9.90 2.38
CA SER A 25 6.22 11.30 2.78
C SER A 25 5.93 12.24 1.62
N ASP A 26 5.84 11.74 0.38
CA ASP A 26 5.58 12.57 -0.80
C ASP A 26 4.08 12.86 -0.92
N THR A 27 3.68 14.12 -0.74
CA THR A 27 2.27 14.52 -0.83
C THR A 27 1.75 14.55 -2.26
N ARG A 28 2.62 14.49 -3.27
CA ARG A 28 2.24 14.53 -4.70
C ARG A 28 1.65 13.20 -5.18
N ILE A 29 1.74 12.14 -4.38
CA ILE A 29 1.17 10.83 -4.73
C ILE A 29 -0.34 10.76 -4.51
N SER A 30 -0.93 11.80 -3.91
CA SER A 30 -2.36 11.96 -3.69
C SER A 30 -2.92 13.16 -4.45
N THR A 31 -4.25 13.23 -4.59
CA THR A 31 -4.90 14.42 -5.16
C THR A 31 -5.38 15.41 -4.09
N ASN A 32 -5.30 15.01 -2.82
CA ASN A 32 -5.77 15.80 -1.67
C ASN A 32 -4.64 16.28 -0.75
N GLY A 33 -3.38 16.18 -1.20
CA GLY A 33 -2.21 16.67 -0.48
C GLY A 33 -1.76 15.81 0.70
N MET A 34 -2.35 14.62 0.89
CA MET A 34 -1.90 13.66 1.89
C MET A 34 -0.76 12.77 1.37
N SER A 35 0.02 12.25 2.31
CA SER A 35 0.97 11.16 2.08
C SER A 35 0.64 10.00 3.02
N CYS A 36 1.31 8.86 2.88
CA CYS A 36 1.16 7.76 3.82
C CYS A 36 1.54 8.20 5.25
N ASN A 37 2.60 9.03 5.36
CA ASN A 37 3.09 9.58 6.61
C ASN A 37 2.09 10.54 7.29
N THR A 38 1.10 11.07 6.58
CA THR A 38 0.06 11.91 7.19
C THR A 38 -0.72 11.15 8.28
N CYS A 39 -0.92 9.83 8.11
CA CYS A 39 -1.64 8.99 9.08
C CYS A 39 -0.72 8.00 9.81
N HIS A 40 0.32 7.50 9.14
CA HIS A 40 1.14 6.38 9.62
C HIS A 40 2.54 6.81 10.09
N LYS A 41 2.68 8.07 10.51
CA LYS A 41 3.91 8.54 11.13
C LYS A 41 4.23 7.69 12.37
N ASP A 42 5.48 7.25 12.48
CA ASP A 42 5.98 6.46 13.60
C ASP A 42 5.14 5.20 13.90
N GLY A 43 4.58 4.57 12.85
CA GLY A 43 3.74 3.37 12.98
C GLY A 43 2.32 3.62 13.49
N ALA A 44 1.90 4.89 13.57
CA ALA A 44 0.56 5.24 14.03
C ALA A 44 -0.55 4.70 13.10
N ALA A 45 -1.76 4.59 13.65
CA ALA A 45 -2.98 4.21 12.92
C ALA A 45 -2.95 2.86 12.20
N PHE A 46 -1.93 2.02 12.40
CA PHE A 46 -2.00 0.61 12.03
C PHE A 46 -2.83 -0.16 13.05
N SER A 47 -3.80 -0.92 12.56
CA SER A 47 -4.46 -1.94 13.37
C SER A 47 -3.48 -3.07 13.65
N ALA A 48 -3.54 -3.67 14.84
CA ALA A 48 -2.70 -4.82 15.22
C ALA A 48 -2.81 -6.01 14.24
N SER A 49 -3.87 -6.08 13.42
CA SER A 49 -3.97 -7.09 12.36
C SER A 49 -2.90 -6.96 11.28
N PHE A 50 -2.37 -5.76 11.03
CA PHE A 50 -1.40 -5.52 9.96
C PHE A 50 -0.09 -6.29 10.17
N ALA A 51 0.33 -6.51 11.41
CA ALA A 51 1.47 -7.34 11.75
C ALA A 51 1.33 -8.84 11.36
N LYS A 52 0.13 -9.29 10.95
CA LYS A 52 -0.06 -10.67 10.47
C LYS A 52 0.50 -10.83 9.06
N PRO A 53 1.10 -12.00 8.74
CA PRO A 53 1.52 -12.31 7.38
C PRO A 53 0.38 -12.13 6.37
N TYR A 54 0.66 -11.46 5.26
CA TYR A 54 -0.29 -11.32 4.15
C TYR A 54 -0.22 -12.53 3.21
N PRO A 55 -1.32 -12.90 2.54
CA PRO A 55 -2.64 -12.28 2.60
C PRO A 55 -3.42 -12.67 3.86
N HIS A 56 -4.15 -11.71 4.44
CA HIS A 56 -5.03 -11.95 5.58
C HIS A 56 -6.29 -11.06 5.54
N ALA A 57 -7.21 -11.26 6.48
CA ALA A 57 -8.44 -10.48 6.59
C ALA A 57 -8.20 -9.13 7.29
N VAL A 58 -8.42 -8.02 6.58
CA VAL A 58 -8.37 -6.67 7.15
C VAL A 58 -9.79 -6.09 7.20
N ALA A 59 -10.26 -5.70 8.39
CA ALA A 59 -11.65 -5.30 8.60
C ALA A 59 -12.11 -4.15 7.69
N MET A 60 -11.27 -3.14 7.46
CA MET A 60 -11.64 -2.02 6.59
C MET A 60 -11.80 -2.43 5.12
N ALA A 61 -10.93 -3.33 4.64
CA ALA A 61 -11.02 -3.90 3.30
C ALA A 61 -12.26 -4.80 3.15
N GLN A 62 -12.60 -5.59 4.17
CA GLN A 62 -13.80 -6.43 4.19
C GLN A 62 -15.10 -5.63 4.21
N ARG A 63 -15.13 -4.46 4.88
CA ARG A 63 -16.32 -3.60 4.88
C ARG A 63 -16.58 -2.96 3.52
N GLN A 64 -15.52 -2.62 2.78
CA GLN A 64 -15.64 -1.95 1.49
C GLN A 64 -15.58 -2.89 0.28
N SER A 65 -15.20 -4.15 0.48
CA SER A 65 -15.10 -5.15 -0.58
C SER A 65 -15.63 -6.49 -0.12
N LYS A 66 -16.11 -7.32 -1.03
CA LYS A 66 -16.53 -8.70 -0.72
C LYS A 66 -15.34 -9.67 -0.54
N LEU A 67 -14.12 -9.16 -0.37
CA LEU A 67 -12.91 -9.97 -0.26
C LEU A 67 -12.80 -10.56 1.14
N LYS A 68 -12.58 -11.88 1.22
CA LYS A 68 -12.35 -12.58 2.50
C LYS A 68 -10.92 -12.36 3.03
N SER A 69 -9.96 -12.14 2.14
CA SER A 69 -8.57 -11.80 2.43
C SER A 69 -8.06 -10.78 1.42
N ILE A 70 -7.03 -10.02 1.80
CA ILE A 70 -6.42 -8.99 0.97
C ILE A 70 -4.89 -9.17 0.99
N THR A 71 -4.20 -8.86 -0.11
CA THR A 71 -2.73 -8.81 -0.16
C THR A 71 -2.21 -7.44 0.27
N MET A 72 -0.92 -7.32 0.59
CA MET A 72 -0.30 -6.03 0.91
C MET A 72 -0.45 -5.03 -0.24
N GLU A 73 -0.16 -5.43 -1.49
CA GLU A 73 -0.34 -4.57 -2.67
C GLU A 73 -1.77 -4.05 -2.80
N GLN A 74 -2.76 -4.91 -2.52
CA GLN A 74 -4.17 -4.51 -2.58
C GLN A 74 -4.53 -3.55 -1.45
N MET A 75 -3.95 -3.72 -0.27
CA MET A 75 -4.13 -2.80 0.85
C MET A 75 -3.51 -1.43 0.56
N VAL A 76 -2.31 -1.39 -0.03
CA VAL A 76 -1.69 -0.15 -0.50
C VAL A 76 -2.58 0.54 -1.53
N GLN A 77 -3.09 -0.18 -2.54
CA GLN A 77 -4.04 0.39 -3.51
C GLN A 77 -5.30 0.95 -2.83
N PHE A 78 -5.84 0.25 -1.83
CA PHE A 78 -6.97 0.73 -1.06
C PHE A 78 -6.64 2.04 -0.33
N CYS A 79 -5.47 2.14 0.33
CA CYS A 79 -5.03 3.36 1.00
C CYS A 79 -4.81 4.52 0.02
N MET A 80 -4.27 4.25 -1.17
CA MET A 80 -4.09 5.26 -2.20
C MET A 80 -5.43 5.81 -2.69
N VAL A 81 -6.42 4.95 -2.93
CA VAL A 81 -7.68 5.36 -3.55
C VAL A 81 -8.69 5.92 -2.54
N VAL A 82 -8.83 5.28 -1.38
CA VAL A 82 -9.95 5.57 -0.46
C VAL A 82 -9.67 6.80 0.40
N PRO A 83 -8.66 6.82 1.30
CA PRO A 83 -8.35 8.03 2.06
C PRO A 83 -7.56 9.06 1.23
N MET A 84 -6.61 8.64 0.39
CA MET A 84 -5.73 9.59 -0.31
C MET A 84 -6.31 10.13 -1.64
N ALA A 85 -7.49 9.66 -2.06
CA ALA A 85 -8.14 10.10 -3.30
C ALA A 85 -7.21 10.06 -4.53
N ALA A 86 -6.19 9.22 -4.51
CA ALA A 86 -5.25 9.07 -5.61
C ALA A 86 -5.87 8.23 -6.72
N LYS A 87 -5.32 8.36 -7.92
CA LYS A 87 -5.58 7.38 -8.97
C LYS A 87 -4.94 6.04 -8.57
N PRO A 88 -5.56 4.89 -8.89
CA PRO A 88 -4.91 3.60 -8.69
C PRO A 88 -3.56 3.57 -9.38
N LEU A 89 -2.54 3.05 -8.70
CA LEU A 89 -1.23 2.84 -9.28
C LEU A 89 -1.30 1.69 -10.29
N ALA A 90 -0.46 1.71 -11.33
CA ALA A 90 -0.39 0.58 -12.24
C ALA A 90 0.13 -0.67 -11.50
N TRP A 91 -0.43 -1.84 -11.81
CA TRP A 91 -0.13 -3.09 -11.09
C TRP A 91 1.30 -3.59 -11.27
N ASP A 92 1.98 -3.10 -12.29
CA ASP A 92 3.37 -3.34 -12.66
C ASP A 92 4.26 -2.10 -12.43
N SER A 93 3.73 -1.06 -11.76
CA SER A 93 4.50 0.15 -11.43
C SER A 93 5.54 -0.12 -10.35
N LYS A 94 6.67 0.60 -10.45
CA LYS A 94 7.69 0.62 -9.41
C LYS A 94 7.14 1.23 -8.12
N GLU A 95 6.27 2.23 -8.23
CA GLU A 95 5.62 2.93 -7.12
C GLU A 95 4.79 1.99 -6.26
N LEU A 96 3.95 1.15 -6.87
CA LEU A 96 3.16 0.17 -6.12
C LEU A 96 4.06 -0.85 -5.43
N ALA A 97 5.07 -1.37 -6.13
CA ALA A 97 6.00 -2.33 -5.56
C ALA A 97 6.84 -1.71 -4.41
N ALA A 98 7.27 -0.47 -4.56
CA ALA A 98 8.05 0.27 -3.57
C ALA A 98 7.23 0.56 -2.31
N LEU A 99 6.03 1.13 -2.46
CA LEU A 99 5.12 1.38 -1.33
C LEU A 99 4.73 0.07 -0.63
N THR A 100 4.50 -1.00 -1.37
CA THR A 100 4.22 -2.33 -0.80
C THR A 100 5.40 -2.87 0.01
N ALA A 101 6.62 -2.76 -0.52
CA ALA A 101 7.82 -3.21 0.16
C ALA A 101 8.06 -2.43 1.46
N TYR A 102 7.97 -1.11 1.40
CA TYR A 102 8.20 -0.22 2.55
C TYR A 102 7.07 -0.31 3.58
N THR A 103 5.81 -0.43 3.15
CA THR A 103 4.69 -0.67 4.08
C THR A 103 4.98 -1.89 4.95
N GLY A 104 5.50 -2.97 4.36
CA GLY A 104 5.90 -4.19 5.08
C GLY A 104 7.01 -4.01 6.11
N GLU A 105 7.79 -2.93 6.07
CA GLU A 105 8.82 -2.61 7.08
C GLU A 105 8.25 -1.80 8.25
N VAL A 106 7.16 -1.05 8.04
CA VAL A 106 6.65 -0.05 9.01
C VAL A 106 5.33 -0.43 9.69
N GLN A 107 4.68 -1.51 9.26
CA GLN A 107 3.34 -1.92 9.68
C GLN A 107 3.28 -2.95 10.83
#